data_AF-A0A961RAJ0-F1
#
_entry.id   AF-A0A961RAJ0-F1
#
_cell.length_a   1.000
_cell.length_b   1.000
_cell.length_c   1.000
_cell.angle_alpha   90.00
_cell.angle_beta   90.00
_cell.angle_gamma   90.00
#
_symmetry.space_group_name_H-M   'P 1'
#
loop_
_entity.id
_entity.type
_entity.pdbx_description
1 polymer ?
#
loop_
_entity_poly.entity_id
_entity_poly.type
_entity_poly.pdbx_seq_one_letter_code
_entity_poly.pdbx_strand_id
1 'polypeptide(L)'
;MTFSFLARLTAFVCAALTLALLFAPGLLLTIFSVDATAEAAFVARRTAMLFAGYAVLAFMLSATSDPKVQRAFSMAIALSMTGLAILGLVEFLRAFAGPGIFVAIITEAFFAVAYGQHLARRTPG
;
A
#
# COMPACT_ATOMS: atom_id res chain seq x y z
N MET A 1 7.95 -12.50 -10.80
CA MET A 1 7.23 -11.37 -11.42
C MET A 1 8.24 -10.31 -11.84
N THR A 2 8.05 -9.67 -12.99
CA THR A 2 8.92 -8.56 -13.43
C THR A 2 8.62 -7.30 -12.63
N PHE A 3 9.64 -6.51 -12.31
CA PHE A 3 9.50 -5.23 -11.60
C PHE A 3 8.40 -4.34 -12.22
N SER A 4 8.40 -4.20 -13.55
CA SER A 4 7.44 -3.38 -14.29
C SER A 4 5.99 -3.82 -14.12
N PHE A 5 5.74 -5.11 -13.92
CA PHE A 5 4.39 -5.61 -13.61
C PHE A 5 4.00 -5.23 -12.18
N LEU A 6 4.91 -5.46 -11.23
CA LEU A 6 4.67 -5.15 -9.82
C LEU A 6 4.43 -3.65 -9.59
N ALA A 7 5.26 -2.80 -10.21
CA ALA A 7 5.11 -1.35 -10.13
C ALA A 7 3.81 -0.84 -10.76
N ARG A 8 3.37 -1.41 -11.89
CA ARG A 8 2.06 -1.06 -12.48
C ARG A 8 0.88 -1.51 -11.59
N LEU A 9 0.98 -2.68 -10.99
CA LEU A 9 -0.03 -3.17 -10.06
C LEU A 9 -0.12 -2.28 -8.81
N THR A 10 1.03 -1.91 -8.23
CA THR A 10 1.10 -0.95 -7.12
C THR A 10 0.50 0.40 -7.52
N ALA A 11 0.82 0.90 -8.71
CA ALA A 11 0.26 2.15 -9.22
C ALA A 11 -1.26 2.10 -9.30
N PHE A 12 -1.81 1.01 -9.83
CA PHE A 12 -3.25 0.81 -9.95
C PHE A 12 -3.94 0.74 -8.58
N VAL A 13 -3.39 -0.04 -7.65
CA VAL A 13 -3.95 -0.18 -6.29
C VAL A 13 -3.88 1.15 -5.53
N CYS A 14 -2.76 1.84 -5.57
CA CYS A 14 -2.62 3.15 -4.92
C CYS A 14 -3.53 4.21 -5.55
N ALA A 15 -3.74 4.19 -6.87
CA ALA A 15 -4.69 5.09 -7.53
C ALA A 15 -6.14 4.78 -7.12
N ALA A 16 -6.53 3.50 -7.07
CA ALA A 16 -7.86 3.09 -6.61
C ALA A 16 -8.09 3.50 -5.14
N LEU A 17 -7.11 3.29 -4.25
CA LEU A 17 -7.16 3.72 -2.86
C LEU A 17 -7.26 5.24 -2.73
N THR A 18 -6.54 5.99 -3.56
CA THR A 18 -6.62 7.45 -3.61
C THR A 18 -8.06 7.90 -3.89
N LEU A 19 -8.68 7.34 -4.93
CA LEU A 19 -10.05 7.69 -5.29
C LEU A 19 -11.04 7.31 -4.17
N ALA A 20 -10.90 6.11 -3.61
CA ALA A 20 -11.75 5.65 -2.51
C ALA A 20 -11.62 6.56 -1.27
N LEU A 21 -10.40 6.84 -0.81
CA LEU A 21 -10.15 7.69 0.36
C LEU A 21 -10.53 9.16 0.14
N LEU A 22 -10.42 9.66 -1.09
CA LEU A 22 -10.69 11.05 -1.40
C LEU A 22 -12.20 11.33 -1.51
N PHE A 23 -12.93 10.49 -2.24
CA PHE A 23 -14.35 10.71 -2.55
C PHE A 23 -15.30 9.98 -1.60
N ALA A 24 -14.90 8.82 -1.10
CA ALA A 24 -15.75 7.98 -0.26
C ALA A 24 -14.97 7.38 0.94
N PRO A 25 -14.34 8.21 1.80
CA PRO A 25 -13.56 7.70 2.94
C PRO A 25 -14.39 6.82 3.87
N GLY A 26 -15.68 7.11 4.02
CA GLY A 26 -16.61 6.32 4.82
C GLY A 26 -16.75 4.87 4.33
N LEU A 27 -16.56 4.60 3.04
CA LEU A 27 -16.67 3.24 2.50
C LEU A 27 -15.55 2.34 3.01
N LEU A 28 -14.31 2.85 3.11
CA LEU A 28 -13.20 2.08 3.66
C LEU A 28 -13.34 1.92 5.18
N LEU A 29 -13.76 2.97 5.88
CA LEU A 29 -13.97 2.92 7.32
C LEU A 29 -15.05 1.89 7.69
N THR A 30 -16.17 1.83 6.95
CA THR A 30 -17.21 0.84 7.19
C THR A 30 -16.76 -0.59 6.86
N ILE A 31 -15.98 -0.80 5.80
CA ILE A 31 -15.37 -2.11 5.51
C ILE A 31 -14.49 -2.56 6.68
N PHE A 32 -13.72 -1.64 7.26
CA PHE A 32 -12.89 -1.93 8.43
C PHE A 32 -13.68 -1.96 9.74
N SER A 33 -15.01 -1.78 9.71
CA SER A 33 -15.87 -1.66 10.91
C SER A 33 -15.38 -0.59 11.90
N VAL A 34 -14.81 0.49 11.38
CA VAL A 34 -14.36 1.67 12.13
C VAL A 34 -15.39 2.78 11.99
N ASP A 35 -15.59 3.56 13.05
CA ASP A 35 -16.51 4.70 13.04
C ASP A 35 -16.11 5.74 11.98
N ALA A 36 -17.05 6.06 11.10
CA ALA A 36 -16.88 7.05 10.06
C ALA A 36 -17.07 8.48 10.61
N THR A 37 -16.16 8.91 11.48
CA THR A 37 -16.19 10.26 12.06
C THR A 37 -15.62 11.32 11.11
N ALA A 38 -15.91 12.60 11.39
CA ALA A 38 -15.41 13.72 10.60
C ALA A 38 -13.88 13.82 10.64
N GLU A 39 -13.27 13.49 11.79
CA GLU A 39 -11.83 13.46 12.02
C GLU A 39 -11.17 12.34 11.20
N ALA A 40 -11.76 11.13 11.22
CA ALA A 40 -11.27 10.01 10.43
C ALA A 40 -11.34 10.33 8.92
N ALA A 41 -12.44 10.93 8.45
CA ALA A 41 -12.58 11.36 7.06
C ALA A 41 -11.58 12.47 6.67
N PHE A 42 -11.29 13.41 7.58
CA PHE A 42 -10.26 14.44 7.36
C PHE A 42 -8.87 13.83 7.18
N VAL A 43 -8.47 12.91 8.08
CA VAL A 43 -7.18 12.22 7.99
C VAL A 43 -7.12 11.34 6.73
N ALA A 44 -8.19 10.59 6.43
CA ALA A 44 -8.28 9.73 5.24
C ALA A 44 -8.03 10.50 3.93
N ARG A 45 -8.64 11.68 3.77
CA ARG A 45 -8.43 12.53 2.58
C ARG A 45 -6.99 13.03 2.44
N ARG A 46 -6.30 13.29 3.55
CA ARG A 46 -4.87 13.65 3.54
C ARG A 46 -3.99 12.46 3.17
N THR A 47 -4.31 11.29 3.73
CA THR A 47 -3.64 10.03 3.38
C THR A 47 -3.84 9.64 1.92
N ALA A 48 -5.00 9.98 1.33
CA ALA A 48 -5.26 9.79 -0.11
C ALA A 48 -4.17 10.43 -0.98
N MET A 49 -3.70 11.63 -0.62
CA MET A 49 -2.65 12.33 -1.38
C MET A 49 -1.29 11.65 -1.29
N LEU A 50 -1.00 10.95 -0.18
CA LEU A 50 0.21 10.13 -0.06
C LEU A 50 0.15 8.92 -1.00
N PHE A 51 -1.01 8.23 -1.05
CA PHE A 51 -1.22 7.15 -2.01
C PHE A 51 -1.20 7.66 -3.47
N ALA A 52 -1.67 8.86 -3.74
CA ALA A 52 -1.57 9.47 -5.06
C ALA A 52 -0.10 9.64 -5.49
N GLY A 53 0.75 10.11 -4.56
CA GLY A 53 2.19 10.20 -4.78
C GLY A 53 2.82 8.83 -5.07
N TYR A 54 2.48 7.80 -4.28
CA TYR A 54 2.94 6.44 -4.55
C TYR A 54 2.45 5.91 -5.89
N ALA A 55 1.21 6.22 -6.30
CA ALA A 55 0.66 5.79 -7.58
C ALA A 55 1.46 6.37 -8.76
N VAL A 56 1.73 7.67 -8.73
CA VAL A 56 2.52 8.36 -9.76
C VAL A 56 3.94 7.84 -9.80
N LEU A 57 4.61 7.71 -8.64
CA LEU A 57 5.97 7.18 -8.56
C LEU A 57 6.04 5.75 -9.10
N ALA A 58 5.12 4.88 -8.70
CA ALA A 58 5.07 3.50 -9.17
C ALA A 58 4.83 3.41 -10.68
N PHE A 59 3.94 4.26 -11.22
CA PHE A 59 3.66 4.32 -12.65
C PHE A 59 4.88 4.79 -13.46
N MET A 60 5.49 5.91 -13.06
CA MET A 60 6.67 6.48 -13.72
C MET A 60 7.88 5.53 -13.68
N LEU A 61 8.10 4.89 -12.53
CA LEU A 61 9.21 3.97 -12.37
C LEU A 61 8.96 2.62 -13.05
N SER A 62 7.73 2.27 -13.42
CA SER A 62 7.42 0.95 -13.99
C SER A 62 8.20 0.65 -15.29
N ALA A 63 8.55 1.66 -16.07
CA ALA A 63 9.34 1.53 -17.30
C ALA A 63 10.85 1.65 -17.08
N THR A 64 11.32 1.98 -15.87
CA THR A 64 12.75 2.14 -15.61
C THR A 64 13.48 0.81 -15.75
N SER A 65 14.67 0.83 -16.33
CA SER A 65 15.57 -0.32 -16.40
C SER A 65 16.73 -0.22 -15.40
N ASP A 66 16.88 0.91 -14.70
CA ASP A 66 17.97 1.13 -13.73
C ASP A 66 17.80 0.22 -12.50
N PRO A 67 18.72 -0.75 -12.27
CA PRO A 67 18.62 -1.68 -11.14
C PRO A 67 18.71 -0.99 -9.77
N LYS A 68 19.44 0.12 -9.64
CA LYS A 68 19.58 0.86 -8.37
C LYS A 68 18.26 1.53 -8.01
N VAL A 69 17.60 2.16 -8.98
CA VAL A 69 16.27 2.79 -8.80
C VAL A 69 15.23 1.72 -8.47
N GLN A 70 15.22 0.60 -9.20
CA GLN A 70 14.31 -0.51 -8.91
C GLN A 70 14.51 -1.05 -7.49
N ARG A 71 15.76 -1.19 -7.03
CA ARG A 71 16.07 -1.67 -5.68
C ARG A 71 15.59 -0.68 -4.62
N ALA A 72 15.93 0.59 -4.74
CA ALA A 72 15.52 1.63 -3.79
C ALA A 72 13.99 1.72 -3.66
N PHE A 73 13.28 1.74 -4.80
CA PHE A 73 11.83 1.77 -4.81
C PHE A 73 11.22 0.51 -4.18
N SER A 74 11.74 -0.67 -4.54
CA SER A 74 11.26 -1.93 -3.99
C SER A 74 11.48 -2.02 -2.47
N MET A 75 12.59 -1.47 -1.95
CA MET A 75 12.87 -1.42 -0.52
C MET A 75 11.89 -0.50 0.21
N ALA A 76 11.62 0.68 -0.35
CA ALA A 76 10.66 1.63 0.21
C ALA A 76 9.24 1.02 0.27
N ILE A 77 8.77 0.41 -0.83
CA ILE A 77 7.44 -0.22 -0.84
C ILE A 77 7.39 -1.43 0.10
N ALA A 78 8.41 -2.29 0.11
CA ALA A 78 8.45 -3.43 1.02
C ALA A 78 8.36 -2.99 2.49
N LEU A 79 9.09 -1.94 2.88
CA LEU A 79 9.02 -1.38 4.24
C LEU A 79 7.65 -0.80 4.55
N SER A 80 7.10 0.05 3.67
CA SER A 80 5.79 0.67 3.88
C SER A 80 4.68 -0.37 4.00
N MET A 81 4.66 -1.38 3.11
CA MET A 81 3.64 -2.42 3.14
C MET A 81 3.78 -3.35 4.34
N THR A 82 5.00 -3.68 4.75
CA THR A 82 5.23 -4.46 5.98
C THR A 82 4.75 -3.67 7.21
N GLY A 83 5.07 -2.37 7.29
CA GLY A 83 4.63 -1.51 8.37
C GLY A 83 3.10 -1.42 8.46
N LEU A 84 2.42 -1.23 7.33
CA LEU A 84 0.96 -1.19 7.29
C LEU A 84 0.34 -2.54 7.69
N ALA A 85 0.88 -3.66 7.21
CA ALA A 85 0.38 -4.99 7.57
C ALA A 85 0.50 -5.26 9.08
N ILE A 86 1.62 -4.85 9.70
CA ILE A 86 1.83 -4.93 11.15
C ILE A 86 0.82 -4.05 11.88
N LEU A 87 0.64 -2.80 11.44
CA LEU A 87 -0.35 -1.89 12.04
C LEU A 87 -1.76 -2.44 11.92
N GLY A 88 -2.16 -2.98 10.76
CA GLY A 88 -3.46 -3.58 10.56
C GLY A 88 -3.70 -4.77 11.49
N LEU A 89 -2.68 -5.61 11.70
CA LEU A 89 -2.76 -6.70 12.68
C LEU A 89 -2.90 -6.19 14.12
N VAL A 90 -2.14 -5.16 14.49
CA VAL A 90 -2.23 -4.52 15.82
C VAL A 90 -3.63 -3.93 16.04
N GLU A 91 -4.19 -3.21 15.07
CA GLU A 91 -5.53 -2.61 15.18
C GLU A 91 -6.64 -3.67 15.24
N PHE A 92 -6.46 -4.81 14.55
CA PHE A 92 -7.35 -5.96 14.70
C PHE A 92 -7.26 -6.58 16.10
N LEU A 93 -6.04 -6.79 16.63
CA LEU A 93 -5.82 -7.35 17.97
C LEU A 93 -6.36 -6.44 19.09
N ARG A 94 -6.41 -5.13 18.85
CA ARG A 94 -7.02 -4.13 19.74
C ARG A 94 -8.55 -4.11 19.68
N ALA A 95 -9.16 -4.92 18.81
CA ALA A 95 -10.59 -4.89 18.48
C ALA A 95 -11.08 -3.50 18.00
N PHE A 96 -10.17 -2.67 17.48
CA PHE A 96 -10.49 -1.36 16.92
C PHE A 96 -10.98 -1.49 15.47
N ALA A 97 -10.38 -2.40 14.71
CA ALA A 97 -10.79 -2.74 13.35
C ALA A 97 -11.46 -4.12 13.30
N GLY A 98 -12.55 -4.22 12.54
CA GLY A 98 -13.25 -5.45 12.26
C GLY A 98 -12.56 -6.34 11.21
N PRO A 99 -13.14 -7.51 10.91
CA PRO A 99 -12.52 -8.52 10.04
C PRO A 99 -12.21 -8.04 8.62
N GLY A 100 -12.87 -6.99 8.12
CA GLY A 100 -12.59 -6.44 6.79
C GLY A 100 -11.16 -5.90 6.63
N ILE A 101 -10.46 -5.59 7.73
CA ILE A 101 -9.05 -5.17 7.68
C ILE A 101 -8.12 -6.25 7.12
N PHE A 102 -8.50 -7.53 7.19
CA PHE A 102 -7.69 -8.61 6.61
C PHE A 102 -7.53 -8.49 5.10
N VAL A 103 -8.48 -7.86 4.39
CA VAL A 103 -8.34 -7.59 2.96
C VAL A 103 -7.14 -6.65 2.71
N ALA A 104 -6.97 -5.63 3.55
CA ALA A 104 -5.82 -4.73 3.50
C ALA A 104 -4.53 -5.47 3.89
N ILE A 105 -4.53 -6.17 5.03
CA ILE A 105 -3.36 -6.90 5.54
C ILE A 105 -2.85 -7.92 4.52
N ILE A 106 -3.73 -8.70 3.89
CA ILE A 106 -3.35 -9.69 2.87
C ILE A 106 -2.75 -9.00 1.65
N THR A 107 -3.35 -7.89 1.21
CA THR A 107 -2.86 -7.10 0.07
C THR A 107 -1.47 -6.52 0.36
N GLU A 108 -1.29 -5.93 1.54
CA GLU A 108 -0.04 -5.36 2.01
C GLU A 108 1.05 -6.44 2.15
N ALA A 109 0.73 -7.57 2.77
CA ALA A 109 1.63 -8.71 2.88
C ALA A 109 2.04 -9.26 1.51
N PHE A 110 1.10 -9.34 0.56
CA PHE A 110 1.39 -9.75 -0.81
C PHE A 110 2.43 -8.83 -1.46
N PHE A 111 2.23 -7.50 -1.40
CA PHE A 111 3.20 -6.56 -1.97
C PHE A 111 4.55 -6.60 -1.23
N ALA A 112 4.54 -6.67 0.10
CA ALA A 112 5.76 -6.77 0.91
C ALA A 112 6.60 -7.99 0.51
N VAL A 113 5.98 -9.17 0.40
CA VAL A 113 6.64 -10.40 -0.04
C VAL A 113 7.11 -10.29 -1.48
N ALA A 114 6.27 -9.78 -2.39
CA ALA A 114 6.60 -9.72 -3.81
C ALA A 114 7.80 -8.79 -4.08
N TYR A 115 7.84 -7.62 -3.44
CA TYR A 115 9.00 -6.71 -3.54
C TYR A 115 10.23 -7.23 -2.78
N GLY A 116 10.04 -7.87 -1.63
CA GLY A 116 11.12 -8.52 -0.87
C GLY A 116 11.79 -9.65 -1.67
N GLN A 117 11.00 -10.50 -2.34
CA GLN A 117 11.52 -11.54 -3.24
C GLN A 117 12.27 -10.94 -4.44
N HIS A 118 11.80 -9.82 -4.99
CA HIS A 118 12.49 -9.12 -6.08
C HIS A 118 13.85 -8.57 -5.62
N LEU A 119 13.96 -8.09 -4.38
CA LEU A 119 15.24 -7.72 -3.78
C LEU A 119 16.17 -8.92 -3.59
N ALA A 120 15.67 -9.99 -2.97
CA ALA A 120 16.48 -11.17 -2.63
C ALA A 120 17.11 -11.84 -3.87
N ARG A 121 16.43 -11.79 -5.02
CA ARG A 121 16.93 -12.33 -6.30
C ARG A 121 18.00 -11.47 -6.98
N ARG A 122 18.24 -10.24 -6.50
CA ARG A 122 19.10 -9.24 -7.17
C ARG A 122 20.27 -8.73 -6.32
N THR A 123 20.47 -9.29 -5.15
CA THR A 123 21.73 -9.18 -4.40
C THR A 123 22.70 -10.26 -4.90
N PRO A 124 23.67 -9.96 -5.78
CA PRO A 124 24.93 -10.69 -5.74
C PRO A 124 25.60 -10.32 -4.40
N GLY A 125 25.99 -11.35 -3.64
CA GLY A 125 26.94 -11.17 -2.55
C GLY A 125 28.28 -10.68 -3.07
#